data_AF-A0A2R7Y441-F1
#
_entry.id   AF-A0A2R7Y441-F1
#
_cell.length_a   1.000
_cell.length_b   1.000
_cell.length_c   1.000
_cell.angle_alpha   90.00
_cell.angle_beta   90.00
_cell.angle_gamma   90.00
#
_symmetry.space_group_name_H-M   'P 1'
#
loop_
_entity.id
_entity.type
_entity.pdbx_description
1 polymer ?
#
loop_
_entity_poly.entity_id
_entity_poly.type
_entity_poly.pdbx_seq_one_letter_code
_entity_poly.pdbx_strand_id
1 'polypeptide(L)'
;MVIIDRKGIIRDIKNEHFPEVTSHGFLKENAKAIRQEAIARLVKYAREHGVGYYAIEKLSRPEPKGIKTAKRKQTKMALREFIQQMEVLVPKVHEKLIKINPAFIVQYLLE
;
A
#
# COMPACT_ATOMS: atom_id res chain seq x y z
N MET A 1 2.53 -3.41 6.30
CA MET A 1 2.68 -2.11 6.99
C MET A 1 3.67 -2.27 8.12
N VAL A 2 4.61 -1.35 8.26
CA VAL A 2 5.59 -1.34 9.36
C VAL A 2 5.41 -0.03 10.12
N ILE A 3 5.33 -0.11 11.45
CA ILE A 3 5.30 1.06 12.34
C ILE A 3 6.69 1.20 12.94
N ILE A 4 7.31 2.37 12.75
CA ILE A 4 8.66 2.68 13.21
C ILE A 4 8.57 3.90 14.12
N ASP A 5 9.28 3.87 15.25
CA ASP A 5 9.35 5.02 16.14
C ASP A 5 10.37 6.07 15.70
N ARG A 6 10.49 7.15 16.49
CA ARG A 6 11.43 8.25 16.21
C ARG A 6 12.91 7.87 16.33
N LYS A 7 13.24 6.72 16.92
CA LYS A 7 14.60 6.18 17.04
C LYS A 7 14.91 5.19 15.91
N GLY A 8 14.00 4.96 14.97
CA GLY A 8 14.16 3.98 13.89
C GLY A 8 13.85 2.54 14.33
N ILE A 9 13.27 2.34 15.51
CA ILE A 9 12.96 0.99 16.02
C ILE A 9 11.60 0.56 15.49
N ILE A 10 11.54 -0.64 14.90
CA ILE A 10 10.29 -1.28 14.50
C ILE A 10 9.48 -1.58 15.76
N ARG A 11 8.29 -0.99 15.83
CA ARG A 11 7.33 -1.20 16.93
C ARG A 11 6.31 -2.27 16.61
N ASP A 12 5.91 -2.37 15.34
CA ASP A 12 4.97 -3.40 14.90
C ASP A 12 5.00 -3.61 13.38
N ILE A 13 4.54 -4.79 12.96
CA ILE A 13 4.40 -5.19 11.55
C ILE A 13 3.00 -5.82 11.36
N LYS A 14 2.22 -5.26 10.44
CA LYS A 14 0.90 -5.79 10.04
C LYS A 14 0.85 -6.09 8.55
N ASN A 15 0.45 -7.33 8.23
CA ASN A 15 0.28 -7.80 6.86
C ASN A 15 -1.16 -8.27 6.66
N GLU A 16 -1.75 -7.88 5.53
CA GLU A 16 -3.07 -8.33 5.10
C GLU A 16 -2.90 -9.19 3.84
N HIS A 17 -3.53 -10.37 3.82
CA HIS A 17 -3.46 -11.32 2.71
C HIS A 17 -4.85 -11.55 2.13
N PHE A 18 -4.96 -11.59 0.79
CA PHE A 18 -6.23 -11.73 0.07
C PHE A 18 -6.16 -12.85 -0.98
N PRO A 19 -6.03 -14.12 -0.58
CA PRO A 19 -5.95 -15.23 -1.53
C PRO A 19 -7.18 -15.30 -2.45
N GLU A 20 -8.37 -15.04 -1.92
CA GLU A 20 -9.67 -15.11 -2.59
C GLU A 20 -9.83 -14.09 -3.73
N VAL A 21 -9.16 -12.94 -3.62
CA VAL A 21 -9.22 -11.85 -4.61
C VAL A 21 -8.62 -12.26 -5.96
N THR A 22 -7.82 -13.33 -5.98
CA THR A 22 -7.19 -13.85 -7.20
C THR A 22 -7.91 -15.06 -7.80
N SER A 23 -8.96 -15.56 -7.13
CA SER A 23 -9.71 -16.73 -7.56
C SER A 23 -10.49 -16.51 -8.86
N HIS A 24 -10.70 -17.58 -9.60
CA HIS A 24 -11.51 -17.53 -10.82
C HIS A 24 -12.97 -17.17 -10.51
N GLY A 25 -13.58 -16.29 -11.30
CA GLY A 25 -14.94 -15.81 -11.07
C GLY A 25 -15.08 -14.71 -10.00
N PHE A 26 -14.00 -14.31 -9.32
CA PHE A 26 -14.06 -13.26 -8.32
C PHE A 26 -14.30 -11.88 -8.96
N LEU A 27 -15.37 -11.20 -8.54
CA LEU A 27 -15.75 -9.91 -9.11
C LEU A 27 -14.71 -8.84 -8.79
N LYS A 28 -14.36 -8.05 -9.81
CA LYS A 28 -13.37 -6.97 -9.69
C LYS A 28 -13.77 -5.91 -8.67
N GLU A 29 -15.07 -5.65 -8.52
CA GLU A 29 -15.60 -4.68 -7.56
C GLU A 29 -15.46 -5.18 -6.12
N ASN A 30 -15.80 -6.45 -5.86
CA ASN A 30 -15.59 -7.08 -4.55
C ASN A 30 -14.10 -7.06 -4.18
N ALA A 31 -13.23 -7.33 -5.15
CA ALA A 31 -11.78 -7.28 -4.96
C ALA A 31 -11.29 -5.91 -4.55
N LYS A 32 -11.88 -4.86 -5.14
CA LYS A 32 -11.57 -3.49 -4.79
C LYS A 32 -12.07 -3.16 -3.38
N ALA A 33 -13.32 -3.51 -3.05
CA ALA A 33 -13.90 -3.24 -1.74
C ALA A 33 -13.08 -3.88 -0.60
N ILE A 34 -12.71 -5.16 -0.72
CA ILE A 34 -11.89 -5.87 0.28
C ILE A 34 -10.54 -5.16 0.50
N ARG A 35 -9.85 -4.77 -0.58
CA ARG A 35 -8.58 -4.04 -0.47
C ARG A 35 -8.76 -2.68 0.19
N GLN A 36 -9.81 -1.95 -0.16
CA GLN A 36 -10.11 -0.63 0.43
C GLN A 36 -10.37 -0.75 1.94
N GLU A 37 -11.18 -1.73 2.33
CA GLU A 37 -11.50 -1.99 3.74
C GLU A 37 -10.24 -2.35 4.54
N ALA A 38 -9.39 -3.21 4.00
CA ALA A 38 -8.15 -3.59 4.67
C ALA A 38 -7.19 -2.40 4.84
N ILE A 39 -7.05 -1.53 3.83
CA ILE A 39 -6.26 -0.30 3.97
C ILE A 39 -6.84 0.59 5.06
N ALA A 40 -8.17 0.74 5.12
CA ALA A 40 -8.83 1.53 6.16
C ALA A 40 -8.57 0.97 7.57
N ARG A 41 -8.60 -0.37 7.73
CA ARG A 41 -8.23 -1.02 9.00
C ARG A 41 -6.78 -0.75 9.39
N LEU A 42 -5.85 -0.82 8.45
CA LEU A 42 -4.43 -0.53 8.69
C LEU A 42 -4.20 0.93 9.09
N VAL A 43 -4.85 1.89 8.43
CA VAL A 43 -4.76 3.32 8.80
C VAL A 43 -5.35 3.56 10.18
N LYS A 44 -6.51 2.96 10.49
CA LYS A 44 -7.11 3.04 11.83
C LYS A 44 -6.15 2.47 12.89
N TYR A 45 -5.57 1.30 12.65
CA TYR A 45 -4.63 0.65 13.54
C TYR A 45 -3.41 1.53 13.82
N ALA A 46 -2.79 2.07 12.76
CA ALA A 46 -1.64 2.97 12.88
C ALA A 46 -1.98 4.23 13.68
N ARG A 47 -3.15 4.84 13.44
CA ARG A 47 -3.64 5.98 14.23
C ARG A 47 -3.79 5.63 15.71
N GLU A 48 -4.38 4.47 16.02
CA GLU A 48 -4.52 3.98 17.40
C GLU A 48 -3.16 3.73 18.09
N HIS A 49 -2.10 3.51 17.30
CA HIS A 49 -0.70 3.42 17.77
C HIS A 49 0.02 4.77 17.81
N GLY A 50 -0.68 5.89 17.60
CA GLY A 50 -0.11 7.24 17.65
C GLY A 50 0.78 7.59 16.45
N VAL A 51 0.59 6.93 15.31
CA VAL A 51 1.35 7.22 14.09
C VAL A 51 0.92 8.57 13.51
N GLY A 52 1.86 9.52 13.50
CA GLY A 52 1.64 10.87 12.95
C GLY A 52 1.98 11.04 11.45
N TYR A 53 2.70 10.08 10.87
CA TYR A 53 3.24 10.17 9.52
C TYR A 53 3.08 8.84 8.80
N TYR A 54 2.56 8.89 7.59
CA TYR A 54 2.37 7.74 6.72
C TYR A 54 3.29 7.87 5.52
N ALA A 55 4.20 6.92 5.34
CA ALA A 55 5.05 6.84 4.17
C ALA A 55 4.50 5.79 3.20
N ILE A 56 4.32 6.18 1.93
CA ILE A 56 3.98 5.25 0.85
C ILE A 56 4.93 5.42 -0.33
N GLU A 57 5.16 4.35 -1.08
CA GLU A 57 5.96 4.44 -2.29
C GLU A 57 5.20 5.19 -3.39
N LYS A 58 5.85 6.20 -3.98
CA LYS A 58 5.41 6.88 -5.18
C LYS A 58 5.81 6.07 -6.41
N LEU A 59 5.27 4.87 -6.53
CA LEU A 59 5.46 4.05 -7.72
C LEU A 59 4.61 4.66 -8.86
N SER A 60 5.28 5.09 -9.93
CA SER A 60 4.60 5.31 -11.21
C SER A 60 4.32 3.96 -11.85
N ARG A 61 3.28 3.87 -12.66
CA ARG A 61 3.02 2.66 -13.44
C ARG A 61 4.23 2.44 -14.35
N PRO A 62 5.01 1.35 -14.20
CA PRO A 62 6.08 1.08 -15.13
C PRO A 62 5.49 0.92 -16.52
N GLU A 63 6.17 1.45 -17.54
CA GLU A 63 5.77 1.21 -18.91
C GLU A 63 5.66 -0.30 -19.13
N PRO A 64 4.54 -0.78 -19.71
CA PRO A 64 4.33 -2.19 -19.85
C PRO A 64 5.37 -2.80 -20.79
N LYS A 65 6.38 -3.48 -20.24
CA LYS A 65 7.45 -4.17 -20.98
C LYS A 65 7.26 -5.69 -20.92
N GLY A 66 7.65 -6.38 -21.99
CA GLY A 66 7.61 -7.85 -22.08
C GLY A 66 6.35 -8.45 -22.72
N ILE A 67 6.12 -9.75 -22.48
CA ILE A 67 5.05 -10.55 -23.13
C ILE A 67 3.66 -10.10 -22.64
N LYS A 68 2.62 -10.33 -23.46
CA LYS A 68 1.21 -9.95 -23.21
C LYS A 68 0.72 -10.30 -21.80
N THR A 69 1.14 -11.43 -21.25
CA THR A 69 0.83 -11.89 -19.89
C THR A 69 1.46 -11.02 -18.80
N ALA A 70 2.71 -10.60 -18.97
CA ALA A 70 3.41 -9.70 -18.06
C ALA A 70 2.77 -8.30 -18.08
N LYS A 71 2.47 -7.79 -19.29
CA LYS A 71 1.73 -6.53 -19.48
C LYS A 71 0.35 -6.58 -18.80
N ARG A 72 -0.37 -7.70 -18.89
CA ARG A 72 -1.68 -7.89 -18.21
C ARG A 72 -1.53 -7.85 -16.68
N LYS A 73 -0.50 -8.47 -16.10
CA LYS A 73 -0.23 -8.42 -14.65
C LYS A 73 0.11 -6.99 -14.18
N GLN A 74 0.95 -6.28 -14.91
CA GLN A 74 1.29 -4.87 -14.63
C GLN A 74 0.07 -3.94 -14.74
N THR A 75 -0.80 -4.17 -15.73
CA THR A 75 -2.03 -3.37 -15.95
C THR A 75 -3.10 -3.59 -14.87
N LYS A 76 -3.07 -4.74 -14.19
CA LYS A 76 -4.00 -5.07 -13.10
C LYS A 76 -3.63 -4.43 -11.75
N MET A 77 -2.55 -3.64 -11.67
CA MET A 77 -2.02 -3.19 -10.39
C MET A 77 -3.00 -2.32 -9.58
N ALA A 78 -3.31 -2.85 -8.40
CA ALA A 78 -3.99 -2.22 -7.27
C ALA A 78 -3.24 -1.00 -6.69
N LEU A 79 -2.06 -0.67 -7.20
CA LEU A 79 -1.21 0.39 -6.67
C LEU A 79 -1.84 1.78 -6.81
N ARG A 80 -2.43 2.11 -7.97
CA ARG A 80 -3.12 3.40 -8.14
C ARG A 80 -4.30 3.51 -7.18
N GLU A 81 -5.06 2.43 -7.03
CA GLU A 81 -6.17 2.36 -6.08
C GLU A 81 -5.66 2.55 -4.65
N PHE A 82 -4.57 1.88 -4.26
CA PHE A 82 -3.91 2.03 -2.96
C PHE A 82 -3.48 3.48 -2.70
N ILE A 83 -2.76 4.11 -3.63
CA ILE A 83 -2.32 5.51 -3.49
C ILE A 83 -3.52 6.43 -3.30
N GLN A 84 -4.56 6.30 -4.13
CA GLN A 84 -5.78 7.09 -4.03
C GLN A 84 -6.50 6.88 -2.70
N GLN A 85 -6.56 5.65 -2.18
CA GLN A 85 -7.12 5.38 -0.86
C GLN A 85 -6.31 6.06 0.24
N MET A 86 -4.99 5.98 0.21
CA MET A 86 -4.12 6.62 1.21
C MET A 86 -4.24 8.14 1.19
N GLU A 87 -4.34 8.74 -0.01
CA GLU A 87 -4.60 10.18 -0.19
C GLU A 87 -5.93 10.63 0.44
N VAL A 88 -6.92 9.75 0.53
CA VAL A 88 -8.22 10.05 1.14
C VAL A 88 -8.23 9.74 2.64
N LEU A 89 -7.69 8.60 3.05
CA LEU A 89 -7.81 8.10 4.42
C LEU A 89 -6.90 8.83 5.40
N VAL A 90 -5.65 9.12 5.00
CA VAL A 90 -4.66 9.72 5.91
C VAL A 90 -5.04 11.16 6.31
N PRO A 91 -5.47 12.04 5.39
CA PRO A 91 -5.94 13.37 5.78
C PRO A 91 -7.22 13.34 6.63
N LYS A 92 -8.10 12.33 6.44
CA LYS A 92 -9.32 12.16 7.26
C LYS A 92 -9.02 11.84 8.72
N VAL A 93 -7.85 11.28 9.02
CA VAL A 93 -7.38 11.06 10.40
C VAL A 93 -6.50 12.20 10.91
N HIS A 94 -6.43 13.32 10.17
CA HIS A 94 -5.60 14.51 10.46
C HIS A 94 -4.09 14.28 10.46
N GLU A 95 -3.63 13.23 9.78
CA GLU A 95 -2.22 12.86 9.73
C GLU A 95 -1.57 13.21 8.38
N LYS A 96 -0.23 13.16 8.33
CA LYS A 96 0.54 13.57 7.15
C LYS A 96 0.92 12.39 6.27
N LEU A 97 0.54 12.45 4.99
CA LEU A 97 0.96 11.48 3.96
C LEU A 97 2.23 11.96 3.25
N ILE A 98 3.27 11.14 3.26
CA ILE A 98 4.53 11.32 2.57
C ILE A 98 4.63 10.28 1.45
N LYS A 99 4.90 10.73 0.23
CA LYS A 99 5.13 9.86 -0.93
C LYS A 99 6.62 9.82 -1.24
N ILE A 100 7.23 8.66 -1.09
CA ILE A 100 8.68 8.48 -1.22
C ILE A 100 9.00 7.99 -2.63
N ASN A 101 10.05 8.53 -3.25
CA ASN A 101 10.54 8.01 -4.52
C ASN A 101 11.19 6.63 -4.29
N PRO A 102 10.70 5.55 -4.94
CA PRO A 102 11.18 4.19 -4.71
C PRO A 102 12.68 4.00 -5.01
N ALA A 103 13.28 4.85 -5.86
CA ALA A 103 14.72 4.81 -6.13
C ALA A 103 15.60 5.00 -4.89
N PHE A 104 15.05 5.57 -3.80
CA PHE A 104 15.77 5.85 -2.56
C PHE A 104 15.46 4.85 -1.44
N ILE A 105 14.57 3.88 -1.65
CA ILE A 105 14.14 2.92 -0.61
C ILE A 105 15.03 1.66 -0.62
N VAL A 106 15.58 1.30 -1.78
CA VAL A 106 16.31 0.03 -2.01
C VAL A 106 17.68 -0.03 -1.28
N GLN A 107 18.20 1.09 -0.80
CA GLN A 107 19.55 1.15 -0.20
C GLN A 107 19.64 0.60 1.24
N TYR A 108 18.53 0.53 2.00
CA TYR A 108 18.57 0.28 3.45
C TYR A 108 18.05 -1.10 3.90
N LEU A 109 17.85 -2.05 2.97
CA LEU A 109 17.32 -3.39 3.27
C LEU A 109 18.24 -4.53 2.80
N LEU A 110 19.49 -4.23 2.42
CA LEU A 110 20.46 -5.21 1.90
C LEU A 110 21.80 -5.25 2.66
N GLU A 111 21.86 -4.67 3.86
CA GLU A 111 22.99 -4.84 4.80
C GLU A 111 22.49 -5.52 6.08
#